data_AF-A0A2V6RY54-F1
#
_entry.id   AF-A0A2V6RY54-F1
#
_cell.length_a   1.000
_cell.length_b   1.000
_cell.length_c   1.000
_cell.angle_alpha   90.00
_cell.angle_beta   90.00
_cell.angle_gamma   90.00
#
_symmetry.space_group_name_H-M   'P 1'
#
loop_
_entity.id
_entity.type
_entity.pdbx_description
1 polymer ?
#
loop_
_entity_poly.entity_id
_entity_poly.type
_entity_poly.pdbx_seq_one_letter_code
_entity_poly.pdbx_strand_id
1 'polypeptide(L)'
;MDGYAILRAVFYDLWRLVVSGYLPVVIFLGLIVAFAVGSLAAAFVLRPSRPYASKLEKLIADWVRATDQAKRKQLADEVQKVALSEVAYVPWGEWFPPTVFRKNVQGILKFAAPLFWNVRIA
;
A
#
# COMPACT_ATOMS: atom_id res chain seq x y z
N MET A 1 29.79 -56.82 24.49
CA MET A 1 28.62 -56.14 23.88
C MET A 1 29.16 -54.94 23.15
N ASP A 2 29.06 -54.94 21.82
CA ASP A 2 29.70 -53.93 20.98
C ASP A 2 29.00 -52.58 21.13
N GLY A 3 29.73 -51.57 21.62
CA GLY A 3 29.20 -50.21 21.82
C GLY A 3 28.65 -49.58 20.53
N TYR A 4 29.12 -50.03 19.36
CA TYR A 4 28.61 -49.62 18.06
C TYR A 4 27.18 -50.12 17.75
N ALA A 5 26.75 -51.24 18.34
CA ALA A 5 25.41 -51.78 18.13
C ALA A 5 24.34 -50.90 18.79
N ILE A 6 24.63 -50.38 19.98
CA ILE A 6 23.73 -49.49 20.73
C ILE A 6 23.62 -48.13 20.04
N LEU A 7 24.77 -47.57 19.62
CA LEU A 7 24.81 -46.32 18.86
C LEU A 7 24.02 -46.42 17.54
N ARG A 8 24.14 -47.55 16.81
CA ARG A 8 23.33 -47.79 15.61
C ARG A 8 21.85 -47.89 15.94
N ALA A 9 21.47 -48.66 16.96
CA ALA A 9 20.06 -48.86 17.31
C ALA A 9 19.39 -47.54 17.69
N VAL A 10 20.03 -46.73 18.54
CA VAL A 10 19.54 -45.40 18.93
C VAL A 10 19.45 -44.47 17.72
N PHE A 11 20.46 -44.47 16.84
CA PHE A 11 20.42 -43.67 15.62
C PHE A 11 19.30 -44.09 14.67
N TYR A 12 19.08 -45.40 14.47
CA TYR A 12 17.99 -45.91 13.63
C TYR A 12 16.61 -45.60 14.21
N ASP A 13 16.41 -45.71 15.52
CA ASP A 13 15.14 -45.36 16.15
C ASP A 13 14.87 -43.85 16.15
N LEU A 14 15.91 -43.03 16.38
CA LEU A 14 15.81 -41.58 16.26
C LEU A 14 15.49 -41.16 14.82
N TRP A 15 16.19 -41.75 13.84
CA TRP A 15 15.95 -41.54 12.42
C TRP A 15 14.54 -41.97 12.01
N ARG A 16 14.05 -43.11 12.52
CA ARG A 16 12.70 -43.60 12.27
C ARG A 16 11.62 -42.69 12.86
N LEU A 17 11.84 -42.10 14.03
CA LEU A 17 10.91 -41.13 14.64
C LEU A 17 10.86 -39.81 13.85
N VAL A 18 12.02 -39.32 13.39
CA VAL A 18 12.11 -38.12 12.53
C VAL A 18 11.41 -38.36 11.18
N VAL A 19 11.65 -39.51 10.55
CA VAL A 19 11.07 -39.88 9.25
C VAL A 19 9.59 -40.29 9.36
N SER A 20 9.12 -40.81 10.49
CA SER A 20 7.73 -41.29 10.64
C SER A 20 6.78 -40.23 11.22
N GLY A 21 7.26 -39.32 12.07
CA GLY A 21 6.40 -38.33 12.74
C GLY A 21 6.44 -36.93 12.11
N TYR A 22 7.61 -36.50 11.63
CA TYR A 22 7.82 -35.14 11.14
C TYR A 22 7.91 -35.02 9.62
N LEU A 23 8.06 -36.13 8.90
CA LEU A 23 8.11 -36.12 7.43
C LEU A 23 6.88 -35.45 6.80
N PRO A 24 5.63 -35.68 7.26
CA PRO A 24 4.49 -34.93 6.76
C PRO A 24 4.62 -33.42 7.02
N VAL A 25 5.10 -33.02 8.20
CA VAL A 25 5.27 -31.61 8.59
C VAL A 25 6.31 -30.92 7.72
N VAL A 26 7.44 -31.56 7.45
CA VAL A 26 8.51 -31.01 6.60
C VAL A 26 8.05 -30.86 5.15
N ILE A 27 7.27 -31.83 4.65
CA ILE A 27 6.67 -31.74 3.31
C ILE A 27 5.68 -30.58 3.25
N PHE A 28 4.79 -30.44 4.24
CA PHE A 28 3.84 -29.33 4.30
C PHE A 28 4.54 -27.97 4.40
N LEU A 29 5.58 -27.84 5.21
CA LEU A 29 6.37 -26.61 5.28
C LEU A 29 7.04 -26.28 3.94
N GLY A 30 7.59 -27.29 3.27
CA GLY A 30 8.16 -27.14 1.92
C GLY A 30 7.13 -26.64 0.91
N LEU A 31 5.91 -27.19 0.94
CA LEU A 31 4.80 -26.75 0.09
C LEU A 31 4.35 -25.33 0.41
N ILE A 32 4.26 -24.96 1.69
CA ILE A 32 3.91 -23.59 2.11
C ILE A 32 4.96 -22.60 1.61
N VAL A 33 6.25 -22.91 1.76
CA VAL A 33 7.33 -22.05 1.27
C VAL A 33 7.31 -21.96 -0.25
N ALA A 34 7.15 -23.08 -0.95
CA ALA A 34 7.06 -23.11 -2.41
C ALA A 34 5.86 -22.30 -2.92
N PHE A 35 4.69 -22.43 -2.27
CA PHE A 35 3.50 -21.65 -2.58
C PHE A 35 3.71 -20.16 -2.28
N ALA A 36 4.28 -19.82 -1.12
CA ALA A 36 4.54 -18.43 -0.75
C ALA A 36 5.48 -17.76 -1.75
N VAL A 37 6.63 -18.39 -2.05
CA VAL A 37 7.60 -17.86 -3.02
C VAL A 37 7.03 -17.83 -4.43
N GLY A 38 6.32 -18.89 -4.86
CA GLY A 38 5.69 -18.96 -6.17
C GLY A 38 4.62 -17.88 -6.35
N SER A 39 3.77 -17.66 -5.33
CA SER A 39 2.74 -16.63 -5.33
C SER A 39 3.33 -15.22 -5.36
N LEU A 40 4.42 -14.97 -4.63
CA LEU A 40 5.15 -13.69 -4.64
C LEU A 40 5.81 -13.43 -6.00
N ALA A 41 6.43 -14.43 -6.61
CA ALA A 41 7.02 -14.32 -7.95
C ALA A 41 5.95 -14.06 -9.01
N ALA A 42 4.83 -14.80 -8.96
CA ALA A 42 3.70 -14.57 -9.85
C ALA A 42 3.10 -13.17 -9.64
N ALA A 43 2.95 -12.72 -8.39
CA ALA A 43 2.49 -11.38 -8.09
C ALA A 43 3.46 -10.31 -8.61
N PHE A 44 4.78 -10.53 -8.54
CA PHE A 44 5.77 -9.61 -9.07
C PHE A 44 5.68 -9.48 -10.61
N VAL A 45 5.49 -10.60 -11.32
CA VAL A 45 5.39 -10.63 -12.78
C VAL A 45 4.05 -10.09 -13.27
N LEU A 46 2.95 -10.49 -12.63
CA LEU A 46 1.59 -10.08 -12.99
C LEU A 46 1.22 -8.71 -12.42
N ARG A 47 2.05 -8.13 -11.54
CA ARG A 47 1.81 -6.79 -10.99
C ARG A 47 1.62 -5.86 -12.18
N PRO A 48 0.41 -5.29 -12.37
CA PRO A 48 0.27 -4.24 -13.36
C PRO A 48 1.22 -3.13 -12.90
N SER A 49 2.29 -2.92 -13.66
CA SER A 49 3.12 -1.74 -13.52
C SER A 49 2.19 -0.57 -13.80
N ARG A 50 1.58 -0.01 -12.75
CA ARG A 50 0.91 1.27 -12.89
C ARG A 50 1.94 2.21 -13.47
N PRO A 51 1.60 3.02 -14.48
CA PRO A 51 2.49 4.01 -15.02
C PRO A 51 2.58 5.16 -14.01
N TYR A 52 3.04 4.91 -12.79
CA TYR A 52 3.63 5.99 -12.03
C TYR A 52 4.96 6.21 -12.71
N ALA A 53 5.00 7.14 -13.66
CA ALA A 53 6.27 7.59 -14.18
C ALA A 53 7.11 7.96 -12.96
N SER A 54 8.26 7.32 -12.81
CA SER A 54 9.24 7.59 -11.75
C SER A 54 9.52 9.10 -11.57
N LYS A 55 9.27 9.87 -12.64
CA LYS A 55 9.25 11.33 -12.67
C LYS A 55 8.20 11.97 -11.74
N LEU A 56 6.95 11.52 -11.73
CA LEU A 56 5.87 12.10 -10.91
C LEU A 56 6.13 11.88 -9.40
N GLU A 57 6.51 10.67 -9.01
CA GLU A 57 6.84 10.36 -7.61
C GLU A 57 8.02 11.20 -7.10
N LYS A 58 9.06 11.38 -7.94
CA LYS A 58 10.19 12.24 -7.61
C LYS A 58 9.78 13.70 -7.44
N LEU A 59 8.97 14.23 -8.36
CA LEU A 59 8.47 15.60 -8.28
C LEU A 59 7.63 15.83 -7.03
N ILE A 60 6.76 14.88 -6.65
CA ILE A 60 5.97 14.94 -5.42
C ILE A 60 6.89 14.90 -4.20
N ALA A 61 7.90 14.02 -4.17
CA ALA A 61 8.85 13.95 -3.06
C ALA A 61 9.64 15.26 -2.89
N ASP A 62 10.08 15.87 -3.99
CA ASP A 62 10.78 17.15 -3.98
C ASP A 62 9.86 18.30 -3.56
N TRP A 63 8.59 18.28 -3.97
CA TRP A 63 7.57 19.25 -3.58
C TRP A 63 7.29 19.22 -2.06
N VAL A 64 7.13 18.02 -1.49
CA VAL A 64 6.92 17.83 -0.04
C VAL A 64 8.12 18.37 0.76
N ARG A 65 9.34 18.15 0.27
CA ARG A 65 10.58 18.57 0.94
C ARG A 65 10.91 20.05 0.75
N ALA A 66 10.38 20.70 -0.27
CA ALA A 66 10.67 22.11 -0.54
C ALA A 66 10.11 23.00 0.57
N THR A 67 10.96 23.77 1.24
CA THR A 67 10.58 24.74 2.29
C THR A 67 10.23 26.12 1.73
N ASP A 68 10.74 26.42 0.53
CA ASP A 68 10.50 27.69 -0.17
C ASP A 68 9.18 27.65 -0.95
N GLN A 69 8.35 28.69 -0.79
CA GLN A 69 7.02 28.76 -1.40
C GLN A 69 7.07 28.92 -2.93
N ALA A 70 8.03 29.68 -3.47
CA ALA A 70 8.17 29.86 -4.91
C ALA A 70 8.59 28.54 -5.58
N LYS A 71 9.55 27.83 -4.98
CA LYS A 71 9.99 26.50 -5.42
C LYS A 71 8.88 25.46 -5.30
N ARG A 72 8.09 25.49 -4.22
CA ARG A 72 6.94 24.60 -4.04
C ARG A 72 5.85 24.85 -5.10
N LYS A 73 5.62 26.10 -5.51
CA LYS A 73 4.70 26.40 -6.61
C LYS A 73 5.21 25.85 -7.95
N GLN A 74 6.48 26.09 -8.29
CA GLN A 74 7.08 25.57 -9.53
C GLN A 74 7.00 24.05 -9.62
N LEU A 75 7.29 23.34 -8.52
CA LEU A 75 7.19 21.89 -8.47
C LEU A 75 5.74 21.40 -8.64
N ALA A 76 4.76 22.12 -8.07
CA ALA A 76 3.34 21.79 -8.26
C ALA A 76 2.90 21.94 -9.73
N ASP A 77 3.37 22.99 -10.41
CA ASP A 77 3.08 23.21 -11.83
C ASP A 77 3.63 22.07 -12.70
N GLU A 78 4.85 21.60 -12.41
CA GLU A 78 5.46 20.45 -13.10
C GLU A 78 4.71 19.13 -12.82
N VAL A 79 4.26 18.92 -11.58
CA VAL A 79 3.40 17.77 -11.22
C VAL A 79 2.10 17.80 -12.03
N GLN A 80 1.45 18.96 -12.14
CA GLN A 80 0.21 19.10 -12.91
C GLN A 80 0.41 18.83 -14.41
N LYS A 81 1.51 19.31 -15.01
CA LYS A 81 1.82 19.02 -16.43
C LYS A 81 1.96 17.53 -16.68
N VAL A 82 2.69 16.82 -15.83
CA VAL A 82 2.86 15.36 -15.95
C VAL A 82 1.51 14.64 -15.79
N ALA A 83 0.73 15.02 -14.76
CA ALA A 83 -0.58 14.43 -14.51
C ALA A 83 -1.57 14.62 -15.68
N LEU A 84 -1.55 15.80 -16.33
CA LEU A 84 -2.37 16.07 -17.52
C LEU A 84 -1.87 15.33 -18.76
N SER A 85 -0.55 15.14 -18.90
CA SER A 85 0.02 14.40 -20.04
C SER A 85 -0.27 12.90 -20.00
N GLU A 86 -0.30 12.32 -18.80
CA GLU A 86 -0.53 10.88 -18.60
C GLU A 86 -2.03 10.53 -18.56
N VAL A 87 -2.91 11.54 -18.47
CA VAL A 87 -4.38 11.41 -18.42
C VAL A 87 -4.83 10.31 -17.44
N ALA A 88 -4.28 10.35 -16.22
CA ALA A 88 -4.65 9.37 -15.19
C ALA A 88 -6.15 9.43 -14.85
N TYR A 89 -6.75 10.62 -14.93
CA TYR A 89 -8.17 10.88 -14.72
C TYR A 89 -8.63 11.99 -15.66
N VAL A 90 -9.86 11.89 -16.16
CA VAL A 90 -10.50 12.95 -16.94
C VAL A 90 -11.33 13.82 -15.99
N PRO A 91 -10.96 15.10 -15.76
CA PRO A 91 -11.75 15.99 -14.92
C PRO A 91 -13.04 16.37 -15.66
N TRP A 92 -14.17 15.81 -15.23
CA TRP A 92 -15.48 16.12 -15.81
C TRP A 92 -16.08 17.44 -15.26
N GLY A 93 -15.52 17.98 -14.17
CA GLY A 93 -15.95 19.24 -13.59
C GLY A 93 -15.85 19.22 -12.07
N GLU A 94 -16.05 20.39 -11.47
CA GLU A 94 -16.14 20.55 -10.03
C GLU A 94 -17.61 20.59 -9.61
N TRP A 95 -17.99 19.77 -8.63
CA TRP A 95 -19.34 19.77 -8.07
C TRP A 95 -19.45 20.80 -6.95
N PHE A 96 -20.31 21.80 -7.14
CA PHE A 96 -20.66 22.77 -6.10
C PHE A 96 -22.02 22.41 -5.50
N PRO A 97 -22.09 22.07 -4.20
CA PRO A 97 -23.37 21.75 -3.58
C PRO A 97 -24.26 23.01 -3.51
N PRO A 98 -25.43 23.04 -4.19
CA PRO A 98 -26.35 24.16 -4.07
C PRO A 98 -26.93 24.17 -2.66
N THR A 99 -26.54 25.14 -1.85
CA THR A 99 -26.99 25.24 -0.45
C THR A 99 -27.71 26.56 -0.21
N VAL A 100 -28.92 26.48 0.36
CA VAL A 100 -29.76 27.63 0.69
C VAL A 100 -29.95 27.70 2.19
N PHE A 101 -29.80 28.90 2.75
CA PHE A 101 -29.94 29.14 4.19
C PHE A 101 -30.98 30.23 4.46
N ARG A 102 -31.64 30.13 5.60
CA ARG A 102 -32.59 31.17 6.04
C ARG A 102 -31.84 32.46 6.37
N LYS A 103 -32.47 33.61 6.13
CA LYS A 103 -31.88 34.95 6.34
C LYS A 103 -31.41 35.21 7.77
N ASN A 104 -31.94 34.49 8.76
CA ASN A 104 -31.57 34.60 10.17
C ASN A 104 -30.39 33.71 10.59
N VAL A 105 -29.84 32.89 9.69
CA VAL A 105 -28.70 32.01 9.98
C VAL A 105 -27.40 32.74 9.66
N GLN A 106 -26.55 32.89 10.68
CA GLN A 106 -25.24 33.53 10.57
C GLN A 106 -24.11 32.54 10.81
N GLY A 107 -22.90 32.88 10.36
CA GLY A 107 -21.69 32.11 10.64
C GLY A 107 -21.45 30.89 9.74
N ILE A 108 -22.08 30.87 8.57
CA ILE A 108 -21.94 29.81 7.58
C ILE A 108 -20.59 29.93 6.88
N LEU A 109 -19.80 28.86 6.93
CA LEU A 109 -18.51 28.84 6.24
C LEU A 109 -18.66 28.43 4.77
N LYS A 110 -17.89 29.10 3.91
CA LYS A 110 -17.69 28.70 2.52
C LYS A 110 -16.68 27.56 2.47
N PHE A 111 -17.17 26.34 2.50
CA PHE A 111 -16.35 25.14 2.45
C PHE A 111 -17.07 24.04 1.66
N ALA A 112 -16.31 23.05 1.17
CA ALA A 112 -16.86 21.94 0.38
C ALA A 112 -17.86 21.07 1.16
N ALA A 113 -17.80 21.09 2.48
CA ALA A 113 -18.72 20.41 3.39
C ALA A 113 -19.45 21.41 4.30
N PRO A 114 -20.69 21.11 4.72
CA PRO A 114 -21.41 21.94 5.67
C PRO A 114 -20.77 21.82 7.07
N LEU A 115 -20.04 22.86 7.48
CA LEU A 115 -19.43 22.95 8.82
C LEU A 115 -20.29 23.83 9.73
N PHE A 116 -20.76 23.28 10.84
CA PHE A 116 -21.73 23.95 11.74
C PHE A 116 -21.11 24.60 12.99
N TRP A 117 -19.80 24.48 13.19
CA TRP A 117 -19.07 24.98 14.37
C TRP A 117 -19.23 26.48 14.71
N ASN A 118 -19.60 27.33 13.75
CA ASN A 118 -19.77 28.77 13.94
C ASN A 118 -21.21 29.22 13.62
N VAL A 119 -22.10 28.27 13.33
CA VAL A 119 -23.45 28.55 12.86
C VAL A 119 -24.33 28.92 14.04
N ARG A 120 -25.02 30.05 13.94
CA ARG A 120 -25.94 30.54 14.95
C ARG A 120 -27.18 31.16 14.33
N ILE A 121 -28.27 31.12 15.08
CA ILE A 121 -29.50 31.82 14.76
C ILE A 121 -29.44 33.20 15.42
N ALA A 122 -29.67 34.25 14.63
CA ALA A 122 -29.83 35.61 15.13
C ALA A 122 -31.23 35.83 15.71
#